data_AF-A0A5Q4GRC0-F1
#
_entry.id   AF-A0A5Q4GRC0-F1
#
_cell.length_a   1.000
_cell.length_b   1.000
_cell.length_c   1.000
_cell.angle_alpha   90.00
_cell.angle_beta   90.00
_cell.angle_gamma   90.00
#
_symmetry.space_group_name_H-M   'P 1'
#
loop_
_entity.id
_entity.type
_entity.pdbx_description
1 polymer ?
#
loop_
_entity_poly.entity_id
_entity_poly.type
_entity_poly.pdbx_seq_one_letter_code
_entity_poly.pdbx_strand_id
1 'polypeptide(L)'
;MAGRPEHAGGSREEKVLRDFERDLPELLINEAVWSEAYAIARVCRRAGITVPNTDILIVACARHDGASLEHADQDFDRIASALEGAAT
;
A
#
# COMPACT_ATOMS: atom_id res chain seq x y z
N MET A 1 -9.49 7.98 -34.83
CA MET A 1 -8.13 8.38 -34.38
C MET A 1 -7.77 7.48 -33.21
N ALA A 2 -6.99 6.42 -33.46
CA ALA A 2 -6.56 5.48 -32.45
C ALA A 2 -5.38 6.07 -31.67
N GLY A 3 -5.61 6.47 -30.43
CA GLY A 3 -4.53 6.71 -29.47
C GLY A 3 -3.93 5.37 -29.09
N ARG A 4 -2.65 5.16 -29.39
CA ARG A 4 -1.90 3.99 -28.94
C ARG A 4 -1.65 4.15 -27.43
N PRO A 5 -1.99 3.18 -26.56
CA PRO A 5 -1.52 3.23 -25.19
C PRO A 5 -0.05 2.83 -25.19
N GLU A 6 0.79 3.82 -24.99
CA GLU A 6 2.24 3.74 -24.88
C GLU A 6 2.66 3.44 -23.43
N HIS A 7 2.31 2.22 -22.98
CA HIS A 7 3.01 1.50 -21.93
C HIS A 7 3.20 0.07 -22.43
N ALA A 8 4.39 -0.48 -22.31
CA ALA A 8 4.77 -1.77 -22.89
C ALA A 8 4.18 -2.97 -22.12
N GLY A 9 2.86 -2.99 -21.96
CA GLY A 9 2.08 -4.10 -21.44
C GLY A 9 1.08 -4.54 -22.50
N GLY A 10 1.45 -5.50 -23.33
CA GLY A 10 0.56 -6.02 -24.39
C GLY A 10 -0.76 -6.58 -23.82
N SER A 11 -1.67 -7.02 -24.69
CA SER A 11 -2.99 -7.59 -24.35
C SER A 11 -3.00 -8.66 -23.23
N ARG A 12 -1.84 -9.29 -22.98
CA ARG A 12 -1.62 -10.21 -21.87
C ARG A 12 -1.63 -9.54 -20.49
N GLU A 13 -0.95 -8.41 -20.33
CA GLU A 13 -0.89 -7.70 -19.04
C GLU A 13 -2.27 -7.14 -18.68
N GLU A 14 -2.96 -6.56 -19.67
CA GLU A 14 -4.34 -6.11 -19.54
C GLU A 14 -5.28 -7.24 -19.11
N LYS A 15 -5.10 -8.45 -19.65
CA LYS A 15 -5.87 -9.63 -19.21
C LYS A 15 -5.60 -9.99 -17.75
N VAL A 16 -4.33 -9.99 -17.33
CA VAL A 16 -3.96 -10.30 -15.95
C VAL A 16 -4.55 -9.30 -14.96
N LEU A 17 -4.52 -8.01 -15.29
CA LEU A 17 -5.13 -6.98 -14.44
C LEU A 17 -6.65 -7.18 -14.32
N ARG A 18 -7.35 -7.49 -15.42
CA ARG A 18 -8.80 -7.82 -15.37
C ARG A 18 -9.10 -9.08 -14.56
N ASP A 19 -8.22 -10.07 -14.62
CA ASP A 19 -8.35 -11.29 -13.83
C ASP A 19 -8.20 -10.96 -12.33
N PHE A 20 -7.23 -10.10 -11.96
CA PHE A 20 -7.10 -9.62 -10.58
C PHE A 20 -8.28 -8.77 -10.12
N GLU A 21 -8.77 -7.84 -10.94
CA GLU A 21 -9.97 -7.03 -10.62
C GLU A 21 -11.21 -7.89 -10.34
N ARG A 22 -11.32 -9.04 -11.00
CA ARG A 22 -12.43 -9.98 -10.79
C ARG A 22 -12.26 -10.82 -9.53
N ASP A 23 -11.04 -11.26 -9.26
CA ASP A 23 -10.77 -12.33 -8.29
C ASP A 23 -10.29 -11.79 -6.92
N LEU A 24 -9.75 -10.57 -6.86
CA LEU A 24 -9.26 -9.95 -5.61
C LEU A 24 -10.30 -8.97 -5.04
N PRO A 25 -10.55 -9.01 -3.72
CA PRO A 25 -11.40 -8.00 -3.08
C PRO A 25 -10.71 -6.63 -3.09
N GLU A 26 -11.48 -5.59 -3.37
CA GLU A 26 -11.02 -4.20 -3.26
C GLU A 26 -11.20 -3.71 -1.81
N LEU A 27 -10.13 -3.18 -1.22
CA LEU A 27 -10.17 -2.50 0.08
C LEU A 27 -10.25 -0.99 -0.15
N LEU A 28 -11.26 -0.35 0.44
CA LEU A 28 -11.54 1.07 0.22
C LEU A 28 -10.61 1.95 1.04
N ILE A 29 -9.92 2.88 0.37
CA ILE A 29 -9.13 3.93 1.02
C ILE A 29 -10.07 5.07 1.47
N ASN A 30 -10.74 4.87 2.60
CA ASN A 30 -11.68 5.81 3.19
C ASN A 30 -10.98 6.84 4.12
N GLU A 31 -11.74 7.76 4.72
CA GLU A 31 -11.21 8.79 5.63
C GLU A 31 -10.48 8.20 6.86
N ALA A 32 -10.91 7.03 7.35
CA ALA A 32 -10.26 6.35 8.47
C ALA A 32 -8.89 5.80 8.06
N VAL A 33 -8.78 5.22 6.85
CA VAL A 33 -7.49 4.79 6.28
C VAL A 33 -6.53 5.97 6.15
N TRP A 34 -7.00 7.13 5.67
CA TRP A 34 -6.17 8.34 5.61
C TRP A 34 -5.70 8.82 6.98
N SER A 35 -6.58 8.78 7.98
CA SER A 35 -6.25 9.14 9.35
C SER A 35 -5.21 8.19 9.96
N GLU A 36 -5.35 6.90 9.71
CA GLU A 36 -4.38 5.89 10.14
C GLU A 36 -3.03 6.06 9.42
N ALA A 37 -3.03 6.30 8.11
CA ALA A 37 -1.82 6.60 7.35
C ALA A 37 -1.07 7.82 7.91
N TYR A 38 -1.79 8.88 8.29
CA TYR A 38 -1.19 10.04 8.93
C TYR A 38 -0.56 9.69 10.29
N ALA A 39 -1.23 8.87 11.10
CA ALA A 39 -0.70 8.41 12.37
C ALA A 39 0.59 7.58 12.19
N ILE A 40 0.58 6.62 11.26
CA ILE A 40 1.74 5.78 10.91
C ILE A 40 2.89 6.66 10.41
N ALA A 41 2.63 7.61 9.51
CA ALA A 41 3.66 8.52 9.01
C ALA A 41 4.33 9.33 10.14
N ARG A 42 3.55 9.73 11.16
CA ARG A 42 4.12 10.40 12.35
C ARG A 42 4.97 9.46 13.19
N VAL A 43 4.61 8.19 13.31
CA VAL A 43 5.42 7.18 14.01
C VAL A 43 6.75 6.99 13.27
N CYS A 44 6.73 6.71 11.97
CA CYS A 44 7.94 6.52 11.16
C CYS A 44 8.88 7.73 11.25
N ARG A 45 8.34 8.95 11.14
CA ARG A 45 9.15 10.18 11.27
C ARG A 45 9.80 10.33 12.64
N ARG A 46 9.11 9.98 13.74
CA ARG A 46 9.71 10.02 15.09
C ARG A 46 10.82 8.99 15.25
N ALA A 47 10.73 7.86 14.55
CA ALA A 47 11.74 6.82 14.51
C ALA A 47 12.89 7.12 13.53
N GLY A 48 12.88 8.27 12.82
CA GLY A 48 13.88 8.61 11.81
C GLY A 48 13.75 7.81 10.50
N ILE A 49 12.63 7.14 10.29
CA ILE A 49 12.37 6.29 9.12
C ILE A 49 11.69 7.12 8.03
N THR A 50 12.28 7.10 6.84
CA THR A 50 11.73 7.71 5.63
C THR A 50 11.42 6.62 4.62
N VAL A 51 10.16 6.54 4.21
CA VAL A 51 9.61 5.56 3.25
C VAL A 51 8.57 6.26 2.36
N PRO A 52 8.23 5.71 1.19
CA PRO A 52 7.18 6.26 0.34
C PRO A 52 5.83 6.40 1.07
N ASN A 53 5.12 7.50 0.79
CA ASN A 53 3.77 7.72 1.35
C ASN A 53 2.77 6.65 0.87
N THR A 54 2.98 6.10 -0.32
CA THR A 54 2.15 5.02 -0.87
C THR A 54 2.26 3.77 -0.02
N ASP A 55 3.45 3.40 0.44
CA ASP A 55 3.66 2.23 1.29
C ASP A 55 3.02 2.42 2.66
N ILE A 56 3.12 3.62 3.23
CA ILE A 56 2.39 3.99 4.45
C ILE A 56 0.87 3.83 4.26
N LEU A 57 0.34 4.26 3.11
CA LEU A 57 -1.08 4.15 2.81
C LEU A 57 -1.53 2.69 2.65
N ILE A 58 -0.70 1.85 2.01
CA ILE A 58 -0.94 0.41 1.88
C ILE A 58 -0.97 -0.26 3.25
N VAL A 59 -0.01 0.05 4.14
CA VAL A 59 0.00 -0.47 5.51
C VAL A 59 -1.23 -0.01 6.28
N ALA A 60 -1.62 1.26 6.16
CA ALA A 60 -2.81 1.78 6.81
C ALA A 60 -4.08 1.07 6.34
N CYS A 61 -4.21 0.87 5.02
CA CYS A 61 -5.36 0.18 4.42
C CYS A 61 -5.44 -1.28 4.92
N ALA A 62 -4.34 -2.02 4.86
CA ALA A 62 -4.29 -3.39 5.35
C ALA A 62 -4.64 -3.49 6.84
N ARG A 63 -4.11 -2.59 7.68
CA ARG A 63 -4.40 -2.58 9.12
C ARG A 63 -5.85 -2.22 9.43
N HIS A 64 -6.41 -1.24 8.73
CA HIS A 64 -7.79 -0.80 8.91
C HIS A 64 -8.78 -1.94 8.67
N ASP A 65 -8.54 -2.72 7.61
CA ASP A 65 -9.38 -3.86 7.23
C ASP A 65 -8.96 -5.19 7.87
N GLY A 66 -7.92 -5.19 8.74
CA GLY A 66 -7.43 -6.39 9.43
C GLY A 66 -6.77 -7.42 8.51
N ALA A 67 -6.29 -7.00 7.34
CA ALA A 67 -5.58 -7.84 6.38
C ALA A 67 -4.10 -8.01 6.76
N SER A 68 -3.56 -9.20 6.48
CA SER A 68 -2.12 -9.43 6.47
C SER A 68 -1.50 -8.81 5.22
N LEU A 69 -0.30 -8.24 5.35
CA LEU A 69 0.41 -7.62 4.23
C LEU A 69 1.55 -8.52 3.75
N GLU A 70 1.41 -9.08 2.55
CA GLU A 70 2.49 -9.77 1.84
C GLU A 70 3.30 -8.76 1.03
N HIS A 71 4.63 -8.77 1.17
CA HIS A 71 5.49 -7.84 0.45
C HIS A 71 6.88 -8.44 0.17
N ALA A 72 7.59 -7.83 -0.79
CA ALA A 72 9.01 -8.10 -1.06
C ALA A 72 9.88 -6.84 -0.93
N ASP A 73 9.28 -5.72 -0.54
CA ASP A 73 9.95 -4.44 -0.34
C ASP A 73 10.29 -4.26 1.15
N GLN A 74 11.54 -3.88 1.45
CA GLN A 74 12.04 -3.70 2.82
C GLN A 74 11.44 -2.46 3.50
N ASP A 75 10.83 -1.54 2.75
CA ASP A 75 10.19 -0.37 3.36
C ASP A 75 9.01 -0.77 4.26
N PHE A 76 8.31 -1.87 3.96
CA PHE A 76 7.28 -2.42 4.83
C PHE A 76 7.83 -2.99 6.14
N ASP A 77 9.01 -3.65 6.11
CA ASP A 77 9.69 -4.12 7.32
C ASP A 77 10.09 -2.95 8.23
N ARG A 78 10.55 -1.84 7.62
CA ARG A 78 10.91 -0.62 8.35
C ARG A 78 9.68 0.00 9.01
N ILE A 79 8.54 0.04 8.31
CA ILE A 79 7.28 0.53 8.88
C ILE A 79 6.85 -0.36 10.05
N ALA A 80 6.89 -1.68 9.89
CA ALA A 80 6.54 -2.62 10.96
C ALA A 80 7.41 -2.41 12.20
N SER A 81 8.73 -2.33 12.02
CA SER A 81 9.68 -2.05 13.11
C SER A 81 9.40 -0.73 13.83
N ALA A 82 9.03 0.32 13.09
CA ALA A 82 8.66 1.62 13.67
C ALA A 82 7.41 1.54 14.56
N LEU A 83 6.41 0.77 14.12
CA LEU A 83 5.14 0.59 14.82
C LEU A 83 5.30 -0.25 16.09
N GLU A 84 6.12 -1.31 16.04
CA GLU A 84 6.46 -2.13 17.20
C GLU A 84 7.21 -1.31 18.27
N GLY A 85 8.18 -0.51 17.85
CA GLY A 85 8.94 0.37 18.76
C GLY A 85 8.11 1.47 19.41
N ALA A 86 6.94 1.82 18.84
CA ALA A 86 6.02 2.80 19.40
C ALA A 86 5.01 2.19 20.40
N ALA A 87 4.88 0.86 20.45
CA ALA A 87 3.99 0.15 21.38
C ALA A 87 4.64 -0.13 22.75
N THR A 88 5.93 0.21 22.91
CA THR A 88 6.71 0.11 24.15
C THR A 88 6.81 1.48 24.82
#